data_AF-A0A815NYI1-F1
#
_entry.id   AF-A0A815NYI1-F1
#
_cell.length_a   1.000
_cell.length_b   1.000
_cell.length_c   1.000
_cell.angle_alpha   90.00
_cell.angle_beta   90.00
_cell.angle_gamma   90.00
#
_symmetry.space_group_name_H-M   'P 1'
#
loop_
_entity.id
_entity.type
_entity.pdbx_description
1 polymer ?
#
loop_
_entity_poly.entity_id
_entity_poly.type
_entity_poly.pdbx_seq_one_letter_code
_entity_poly.pdbx_strand_id
1 'polypeptide(L)'
;ALFRLGRIVYSNYRWLQHFWFYIIVTGIQVVGAFALLSPVLIWHDVIYLSNDHYCCVSFKIILGVLWAVFACYGLPLIYLSLIYIRITLFIRQQSNTVALAIKRRQQRDLLAIQRILINVGLLIAIGFPAMVLLVMLFITGEEHPLLYRILWIGAEVSMAVLSIAMVLTTPQLKNIVMKRQRQNRVTTIEGPVRMGSMSTAH
;
A
#
# COMPACT_ATOMS: atom_id res chain seq x y z
N ALA A 1 -4.99 6.56 -6.09
CA ALA A 1 -4.39 7.76 -6.73
C ALA A 1 -5.29 8.33 -7.83
N LEU A 2 -5.81 7.49 -8.74
CA LEU A 2 -6.77 7.84 -9.80
C LEU A 2 -7.93 8.75 -9.37
N PHE A 3 -8.65 8.41 -8.30
CA PHE A 3 -9.75 9.24 -7.79
C PHE A 3 -9.30 10.67 -7.46
N ARG A 4 -8.09 10.83 -6.92
CA ARG A 4 -7.54 12.17 -6.64
C ARG A 4 -7.13 12.89 -7.92
N LEU A 5 -6.51 12.18 -8.88
CA LEU A 5 -6.18 12.74 -10.19
C LEU A 5 -7.43 13.27 -10.90
N GLY A 6 -8.48 12.44 -11.03
CA GLY A 6 -9.74 12.83 -11.68
C GLY A 6 -10.40 14.04 -11.01
N ARG A 7 -10.43 14.06 -9.68
CA ARG A 7 -11.01 15.18 -8.93
C ARG A 7 -10.21 16.48 -9.04
N ILE A 8 -8.89 16.42 -9.03
CA ILE A 8 -8.02 17.62 -9.00
C ILE A 8 -7.79 18.18 -10.39
N VAL A 9 -7.39 17.32 -11.34
CA VAL A 9 -6.99 17.74 -12.69
C VAL A 9 -8.20 17.93 -13.60
N TYR A 10 -9.21 17.05 -13.48
CA TYR A 10 -10.37 17.04 -14.38
C TYR A 10 -11.65 17.46 -13.66
N SER A 11 -11.60 18.48 -12.81
CA SER A 11 -12.79 18.95 -12.07
C SER A 11 -13.93 19.40 -12.99
N ASN A 12 -13.60 19.81 -14.23
CA ASN A 12 -14.55 20.33 -15.21
C ASN A 12 -15.37 19.23 -15.91
N TYR A 13 -14.90 17.97 -15.89
CA TYR A 13 -15.56 16.87 -16.59
C TYR A 13 -16.42 16.07 -15.62
N ARG A 14 -17.73 16.39 -15.57
CA ARG A 14 -18.71 15.71 -14.68
C ARG A 14 -18.71 14.19 -14.83
N TRP A 15 -18.47 13.66 -16.03
CA TRP A 15 -18.47 12.21 -16.26
C TRP A 15 -17.40 11.45 -15.46
N LEU A 16 -16.21 12.03 -15.28
CA LEU A 16 -15.10 11.46 -14.50
C LEU A 16 -15.35 11.42 -12.99
N GLN A 17 -16.43 12.05 -12.51
CA GLN A 17 -16.84 12.02 -11.11
C GLN A 17 -17.89 10.94 -10.81
N HIS A 18 -18.47 10.30 -11.83
CA HIS A 18 -19.45 9.25 -11.60
C HIS A 18 -18.81 8.02 -10.94
N PHE A 19 -19.48 7.51 -9.91
CA PHE A 19 -19.08 6.29 -9.20
C PHE A 19 -18.90 5.09 -10.14
N TRP A 20 -19.74 4.98 -11.17
CA TRP A 20 -19.68 3.94 -12.20
C TRP A 20 -18.35 3.89 -12.94
N PHE A 21 -17.76 5.05 -13.25
CA PHE A 21 -16.45 5.09 -13.91
C PHE A 21 -15.38 4.42 -13.05
N TYR A 22 -15.41 4.66 -11.73
CA TYR A 22 -14.46 4.03 -10.80
C TYR A 22 -14.67 2.52 -10.69
N ILE A 23 -15.91 2.04 -10.67
CA ILE A 23 -16.20 0.59 -10.70
C ILE A 23 -15.62 -0.04 -11.97
N ILE A 24 -15.83 0.57 -13.14
CA ILE A 24 -15.30 0.06 -14.41
C ILE A 24 -13.77 0.04 -14.38
N VAL A 25 -13.13 1.12 -13.95
CA VAL A 25 -11.66 1.19 -13.85
C VAL A 25 -11.12 0.14 -12.88
N THR A 26 -11.77 -0.07 -11.74
CA THR A 26 -11.40 -1.14 -10.79
C THR A 26 -11.58 -2.52 -11.42
N GLY A 27 -12.66 -2.76 -12.16
CA GLY A 27 -12.86 -4.01 -12.90
C GLY A 27 -11.75 -4.27 -13.92
N ILE A 28 -11.41 -3.27 -14.73
CA ILE A 28 -10.30 -3.34 -15.70
C ILE A 28 -8.98 -3.60 -14.98
N GLN A 29 -8.74 -2.96 -13.84
CA GLN A 29 -7.52 -3.17 -13.07
C GLN A 29 -7.42 -4.59 -12.52
N VAL A 30 -8.52 -5.17 -12.05
CA VAL A 30 -8.57 -6.56 -11.57
C VAL A 30 -8.32 -7.53 -12.72
N VAL A 31 -9.01 -7.36 -13.85
CA VAL A 31 -8.81 -8.19 -15.06
C VAL A 31 -7.37 -8.07 -15.57
N GLY A 32 -6.82 -6.84 -15.60
CA GLY A 32 -5.44 -6.58 -15.97
C GLY A 32 -4.44 -7.25 -15.01
N ALA A 33 -4.71 -7.25 -13.71
CA ALA A 33 -3.87 -7.95 -12.73
C ALA A 33 -3.88 -9.47 -12.97
N PHE A 34 -5.05 -10.06 -13.22
CA PHE A 34 -5.14 -11.48 -13.61
C PHE A 34 -4.41 -11.77 -14.93
N ALA A 35 -4.56 -10.89 -15.92
CA ALA A 35 -3.87 -11.03 -17.20
C ALA A 35 -2.35 -10.91 -17.07
N LEU A 36 -1.85 -10.08 -16.14
CA LEU A 36 -0.41 -9.94 -15.87
C LEU A 36 0.16 -11.13 -15.08
N LEU A 37 -0.64 -11.77 -14.22
CA LEU A 37 -0.27 -12.97 -13.47
C LEU A 37 -0.40 -14.26 -14.29
N SER A 38 -1.30 -14.29 -15.27
CA SER A 38 -1.53 -15.41 -16.19
C SER A 38 -0.25 -15.99 -16.81
N PRO A 39 0.67 -15.17 -17.38
CA PRO A 39 1.97 -15.62 -17.86
C PRO A 39 2.70 -16.55 -16.88
N VAL A 40 2.79 -16.16 -15.61
CA VAL A 40 3.52 -16.92 -14.58
C VAL A 40 2.89 -18.31 -14.37
N LEU A 41 1.58 -18.44 -14.55
CA LEU A 41 0.87 -19.73 -14.43
C LEU A 41 1.00 -20.59 -15.70
N ILE A 42 0.99 -19.97 -16.88
CA ILE A 42 1.02 -20.69 -18.17
C ILE A 42 2.41 -21.28 -18.44
N TRP A 43 3.48 -20.61 -17.99
CA TRP A 43 4.85 -21.01 -18.30
C TRP A 43 5.34 -22.32 -17.64
N HIS A 44 4.50 -22.96 -16.80
CA HIS A 44 4.84 -24.19 -16.06
C HIS A 44 6.05 -24.01 -15.12
N ASP A 45 6.30 -22.80 -14.64
CA ASP A 45 7.43 -22.49 -13.76
C ASP A 45 7.21 -22.96 -12.31
N VAL A 46 6.05 -23.54 -12.01
CA VAL A 46 5.68 -24.02 -10.68
C VAL A 46 6.21 -25.44 -10.49
N ILE A 47 7.29 -25.55 -9.71
CA ILE A 47 7.88 -26.85 -9.35
C ILE A 47 7.44 -27.19 -7.93
N TYR A 48 7.07 -28.45 -7.72
CA TYR A 48 6.81 -28.98 -6.38
C TYR A 48 8.14 -29.27 -5.68
N LEU A 49 8.40 -28.56 -4.59
CA LEU A 49 9.62 -28.74 -3.82
C LEU A 49 9.39 -29.83 -2.78
N SER A 50 9.90 -31.03 -3.03
CA SER A 50 9.67 -32.20 -2.17
C SER A 50 10.18 -32.03 -0.74
N ASN A 51 11.23 -31.23 -0.53
CA ASN A 51 11.83 -30.99 0.78
C ASN A 51 10.95 -30.16 1.72
N ASP A 52 10.13 -29.25 1.19
CA ASP A 52 9.33 -28.34 2.01
C ASP A 52 7.81 -28.49 1.78
N HIS A 53 7.39 -29.45 0.95
CA HIS A 53 5.98 -29.81 0.70
C HIS A 53 5.09 -28.64 0.18
N TYR A 54 5.67 -27.68 -0.54
CA TYR A 54 4.91 -26.61 -1.18
C TYR A 54 5.28 -26.45 -2.67
N CYS A 55 4.34 -25.91 -3.43
CA CYS A 55 4.55 -25.52 -4.83
C CYS A 55 5.05 -24.08 -4.88
N CYS A 56 6.18 -23.84 -5.53
CA CYS A 56 6.72 -22.49 -5.72
C CYS A 56 7.24 -22.31 -7.14
N VAL A 57 7.27 -21.06 -7.59
CA VAL A 57 7.93 -20.69 -8.85
C VAL A 57 9.43 -20.90 -8.68
N SER A 58 10.05 -21.66 -9.58
CA SER A 58 11.50 -21.83 -9.57
C SER A 58 12.18 -20.51 -9.96
N PHE A 59 13.11 -20.06 -9.13
CA PHE A 59 13.87 -18.83 -9.40
C PHE A 59 14.89 -18.98 -10.55
N LYS A 60 15.10 -20.20 -11.08
CA LYS A 60 15.98 -20.45 -12.23
C LYS A 60 15.49 -19.80 -13.51
N ILE A 61 14.18 -19.53 -13.62
CA ILE A 61 13.60 -18.96 -14.84
C ILE A 61 13.64 -17.44 -14.73
N ILE A 62 14.79 -16.90 -15.11
CA ILE A 62 15.16 -15.48 -15.09
C ILE A 62 14.04 -14.59 -15.63
N LEU A 63 13.45 -14.99 -16.75
CA LEU A 63 12.41 -14.23 -17.44
C LEU A 63 11.14 -14.11 -16.58
N GLY A 64 10.71 -15.20 -15.94
CA GLY A 64 9.54 -15.23 -15.07
C GLY A 64 9.72 -14.35 -13.84
N VAL A 65 10.92 -14.40 -13.23
CA VAL A 65 11.25 -13.55 -12.08
C VAL A 65 11.31 -12.07 -12.48
N LEU A 66 11.97 -11.73 -13.58
CA LEU A 66 12.06 -10.36 -14.08
C LEU A 66 10.66 -9.81 -14.42
N TRP A 67 9.83 -10.63 -15.07
CA TRP A 67 8.44 -10.29 -15.37
C TRP A 67 7.63 -10.06 -14.10
N ALA A 68 7.74 -10.93 -13.10
CA ALA A 68 7.04 -10.78 -11.82
C ALA A 68 7.48 -9.49 -11.10
N VAL A 69 8.77 -9.22 -11.03
CA VAL A 69 9.29 -7.97 -10.42
C VAL A 69 8.76 -6.75 -11.17
N PHE A 70 8.79 -6.78 -12.49
CA PHE A 70 8.29 -5.68 -13.30
C PHE A 70 6.78 -5.48 -13.15
N ALA A 71 5.99 -6.55 -13.19
CA ALA A 71 4.53 -6.49 -13.07
C ALA A 71 4.08 -6.07 -11.66
N CYS A 72 4.71 -6.60 -10.61
CA CYS A 72 4.33 -6.35 -9.22
C CYS A 72 4.87 -5.02 -8.68
N TYR A 73 6.08 -4.60 -9.06
CA TYR A 73 6.71 -3.39 -8.52
C TYR A 73 6.88 -2.31 -9.58
N GLY A 74 7.43 -2.65 -10.75
CA GLY A 74 7.73 -1.68 -11.80
C GLY A 74 6.50 -0.95 -12.31
N LEU A 75 5.48 -1.69 -12.74
CA LEU A 75 4.27 -1.12 -13.35
C LEU A 75 3.50 -0.24 -12.36
N PRO A 76 3.23 -0.66 -11.10
CA PRO A 76 2.60 0.21 -10.11
C PRO A 76 3.42 1.46 -9.79
N LEU A 77 4.75 1.34 -9.71
CA LEU A 77 5.65 2.47 -9.47
C LEU A 77 5.59 3.49 -10.61
N ILE A 78 5.73 3.04 -11.85
CA ILE A 78 5.67 3.91 -13.04
C ILE A 78 4.31 4.59 -13.11
N TYR A 79 3.23 3.82 -12.92
CA TYR A 79 1.87 4.33 -12.94
C TYR A 79 1.63 5.41 -11.88
N LEU A 80 2.04 5.16 -10.64
CA LEU A 80 1.96 6.15 -9.56
C LEU A 80 2.79 7.39 -9.88
N SER A 81 4.03 7.21 -10.35
CA SER A 81 4.94 8.29 -10.69
C SER A 81 4.35 9.21 -11.76
N LEU A 82 3.79 8.64 -12.84
CA LEU A 82 3.13 9.40 -13.91
C LEU A 82 1.93 10.20 -13.40
N ILE A 83 1.07 9.59 -12.60
CA ILE A 83 -0.06 10.27 -11.97
C ILE A 83 0.43 11.47 -11.16
N TYR A 84 1.47 11.29 -10.34
CA TYR A 84 1.96 12.35 -9.47
C TYR A 84 2.72 13.45 -10.20
N ILE A 85 3.49 13.12 -11.23
CA ILE A 85 4.12 14.12 -12.11
C ILE A 85 3.03 14.99 -12.73
N ARG A 86 1.96 14.38 -13.28
CA ARG A 86 0.84 15.13 -13.86
C ARG A 86 0.14 16.03 -12.84
N ILE A 87 -0.14 15.52 -11.63
CA ILE A 87 -0.74 16.33 -10.55
C ILE A 87 0.17 17.51 -10.20
N THR A 88 1.48 17.27 -10.08
CA THR A 88 2.46 18.29 -9.68
C THR A 88 2.61 19.37 -10.75
N LEU A 89 2.69 18.97 -12.03
CA LEU A 89 2.73 19.90 -13.16
C LEU A 89 1.48 20.77 -13.23
N PHE A 90 0.29 20.15 -13.08
CA PHE A 90 -0.98 20.87 -13.06
C PHE A 90 -1.06 21.88 -11.90
N ILE A 91 -0.66 21.46 -10.70
CA ILE A 91 -0.61 22.33 -9.51
C ILE A 91 0.34 23.51 -9.72
N ARG A 92 1.53 23.25 -10.27
CA ARG A 92 2.56 24.29 -10.50
C ARG A 92 2.11 25.31 -11.54
N GLN A 93 1.37 24.90 -12.56
CA GLN A 93 0.76 25.81 -13.54
C GLN A 93 -0.34 26.67 -12.90
N GLN A 94 -1.14 26.11 -12.00
CA GLN A 94 -2.24 26.85 -11.36
C GLN A 94 -1.79 27.70 -10.16
N SER A 95 -0.67 27.39 -9.50
CA SER A 95 -0.28 28.03 -8.24
C SER A 95 0.05 29.52 -8.35
N ASN A 96 0.34 30.02 -9.56
CA ASN A 96 0.62 31.45 -9.78
C ASN A 96 -0.65 32.33 -9.75
N THR A 97 -1.84 31.75 -9.88
CA THR A 97 -3.09 32.52 -10.11
C THR A 97 -4.16 32.28 -9.05
N VAL A 98 -3.91 31.43 -8.05
CA VAL A 98 -4.99 30.83 -7.25
C VAL A 98 -4.92 31.18 -5.75
N ALA A 99 -6.10 31.44 -5.17
CA ALA A 99 -6.32 31.85 -3.78
C ALA A 99 -5.74 30.90 -2.71
N LEU A 100 -5.32 31.49 -1.57
CA LEU A 100 -4.75 30.84 -0.37
C LEU A 100 -5.49 29.59 0.12
N ALA A 101 -6.82 29.53 -0.04
CA ALA A 101 -7.64 28.39 0.35
C ALA A 101 -7.32 27.10 -0.43
N ILE A 102 -7.00 27.23 -1.72
CA ILE A 102 -6.63 26.08 -2.58
C ILE A 102 -5.21 25.62 -2.23
N LYS A 103 -4.31 26.54 -1.88
CA LYS A 103 -2.96 26.23 -1.40
C LYS A 103 -2.98 25.32 -0.16
N ARG A 104 -3.87 25.58 0.81
CA ARG A 104 -4.06 24.69 1.99
C ARG A 104 -4.63 23.31 1.63
N ARG A 105 -5.40 23.19 0.55
CA ARG A 105 -5.92 21.90 0.07
C ARG A 105 -4.82 21.10 -0.62
N GLN A 106 -4.03 21.76 -1.46
CA GLN A 106 -2.85 21.20 -2.12
C GLN A 106 -1.81 20.70 -1.11
N GLN A 107 -1.58 21.44 -0.02
CA GLN A 107 -0.64 21.02 1.03
C GLN A 107 -1.06 19.72 1.72
N ARG A 108 -2.37 19.49 1.89
CA ARG A 108 -2.90 18.20 2.39
C ARG A 108 -2.71 17.07 1.40
N ASP A 109 -2.86 17.34 0.11
CA ASP A 109 -2.61 16.34 -0.93
C ASP A 109 -1.11 16.02 -1.04
N LEU A 110 -0.22 17.01 -0.97
CA LEU A 110 1.23 16.81 -0.91
C LEU A 110 1.66 15.97 0.29
N LEU A 111 1.10 16.22 1.49
CA LEU A 111 1.38 15.38 2.66
C LEU A 111 0.93 13.93 2.45
N ALA A 112 -0.19 13.70 1.77
CA ALA A 112 -0.62 12.35 1.42
C ALA A 112 0.31 11.69 0.38
N ILE A 113 0.84 12.47 -0.57
CA ILE A 113 1.82 12.00 -1.56
C ILE A 113 3.12 11.61 -0.86
N GLN A 114 3.65 12.47 0.01
CA GLN A 114 4.87 12.20 0.78
C GLN A 114 4.73 10.90 1.58
N ARG A 115 3.57 10.64 2.17
CA ARG A 115 3.28 9.38 2.88
C ARG A 115 3.30 8.16 1.95
N ILE A 116 2.71 8.26 0.77
CA ILE A 116 2.74 7.17 -0.22
C ILE A 116 4.17 6.91 -0.68
N LEU A 117 4.96 7.96 -0.94
CA LEU A 117 6.38 7.83 -1.28
C LEU A 117 7.19 7.19 -0.15
N ILE A 118 6.95 7.57 1.10
CA ILE A 118 7.60 6.94 2.26
C ILE A 118 7.23 5.45 2.33
N ASN A 119 5.95 5.09 2.18
CA ASN A 119 5.51 3.68 2.20
C ASN A 119 6.14 2.87 1.07
N VAL A 120 6.19 3.44 -0.13
CA VAL A 120 6.83 2.84 -1.30
C VAL A 120 8.33 2.66 -1.08
N GLY A 121 9.02 3.69 -0.58
CA GLY A 121 10.45 3.62 -0.27
C GLY A 121 10.75 2.58 0.81
N LEU A 122 9.90 2.48 1.83
CA LEU A 122 10.01 1.45 2.86
C LEU A 122 9.81 0.05 2.30
N LEU A 123 8.88 -0.12 1.37
CA LEU A 123 8.66 -1.40 0.68
C LEU A 123 9.89 -1.83 -0.12
N ILE A 124 10.51 -0.88 -0.84
CA ILE A 124 11.74 -1.11 -1.58
C ILE A 124 12.88 -1.49 -0.62
N ALA A 125 13.01 -0.79 0.51
CA ALA A 125 14.02 -1.08 1.52
C ALA A 125 13.86 -2.47 2.14
N ILE A 126 12.62 -2.89 2.43
CA ILE A 126 12.31 -4.24 2.94
C ILE A 126 12.53 -5.31 1.87
N GLY A 127 12.25 -5.01 0.60
CA GLY A 127 12.49 -5.90 -0.52
C GLY A 127 13.97 -5.99 -0.94
N PHE A 128 14.81 -5.05 -0.52
CA PHE A 128 16.21 -4.97 -0.93
C PHE A 128 17.03 -6.23 -0.56
N PRO A 129 16.95 -6.80 0.67
CA PRO A 129 17.63 -8.05 0.99
C PRO A 129 17.24 -9.21 0.08
N ALA A 130 15.96 -9.32 -0.28
CA ALA A 130 15.50 -10.32 -1.23
C ALA A 130 16.15 -10.14 -2.61
N MET A 131 16.23 -8.90 -3.11
CA MET A 131 16.90 -8.60 -4.37
C MET A 131 18.40 -8.93 -4.33
N VAL A 132 19.09 -8.68 -3.21
CA VAL A 132 20.50 -9.04 -3.03
C VAL A 132 20.70 -10.55 -3.11
N LEU A 133 19.88 -11.34 -2.43
CA LEU A 133 19.96 -12.79 -2.48
C LEU A 133 19.62 -13.32 -3.89
N LEU A 134 18.71 -12.65 -4.59
CA LEU A 134 18.37 -12.97 -5.98
C LEU A 134 19.55 -12.70 -6.91
N VAL A 135 20.26 -11.57 -6.75
CA VAL A 135 21.50 -11.28 -7.48
C VAL A 135 22.59 -12.29 -7.14
N MET A 136 22.72 -12.71 -5.87
CA MET A 136 23.64 -13.81 -5.52
C MET A 136 23.29 -15.09 -6.25
N LEU A 137 22.02 -15.50 -6.25
CA LEU A 137 21.54 -16.66 -7.01
C LEU A 137 21.91 -16.57 -8.50
N PHE A 138 21.80 -15.38 -9.11
CA PHE A 138 22.22 -15.16 -10.50
C PHE A 138 23.70 -15.39 -10.74
N ILE A 139 24.55 -15.04 -9.76
CA ILE A 139 26.01 -15.16 -9.87
C ILE A 139 26.45 -16.60 -9.59
N THR A 140 25.88 -17.23 -8.54
CA THR A 140 26.32 -18.54 -8.06
C THR A 140 25.62 -19.70 -8.78
N GLY A 141 24.41 -19.49 -9.31
CA GLY A 141 23.58 -20.52 -9.93
C GLY A 141 22.97 -21.53 -8.94
N GLU A 142 23.24 -21.39 -7.64
CA GLU A 142 22.76 -22.29 -6.59
C GLU A 142 21.60 -21.69 -5.79
N GLU A 143 20.52 -22.46 -5.67
CA GLU A 143 19.34 -22.09 -4.89
C GLU A 143 19.59 -22.32 -3.40
N HIS A 144 19.87 -21.25 -2.66
CA HIS A 144 19.94 -21.35 -1.20
C HIS A 144 18.54 -21.52 -0.58
N PRO A 145 18.32 -22.52 0.30
CA PRO A 145 17.01 -22.76 0.92
C PRO A 145 16.54 -21.60 1.82
N LEU A 146 17.47 -20.76 2.30
CA LEU A 146 17.16 -19.57 3.10
C LEU A 146 16.47 -18.47 2.28
N LEU A 147 16.67 -18.43 0.95
CA LEU A 147 16.08 -17.44 0.07
C LEU A 147 14.55 -17.42 0.21
N TYR A 148 13.92 -18.58 0.09
CA TYR A 148 12.47 -18.73 0.17
C TYR A 148 11.92 -18.25 1.52
N ARG A 149 12.59 -18.61 2.63
CA ARG A 149 12.15 -18.23 3.98
C ARG A 149 12.25 -16.73 4.22
N ILE A 150 13.37 -16.12 3.82
CA ILE A 150 13.57 -14.67 3.94
C ILE A 150 12.57 -13.92 3.07
N LEU A 151 12.31 -14.40 1.85
CA LEU A 151 11.34 -13.80 0.96
C LEU A 151 9.93 -13.83 1.56
N TRP A 152 9.54 -14.97 2.14
CA TRP A 152 8.20 -15.14 2.71
C TRP A 152 8.00 -14.26 3.95
N ILE A 153 8.95 -14.29 4.89
CA ILE A 153 8.91 -13.43 6.08
C ILE A 153 8.93 -11.96 5.66
N GLY A 154 9.76 -11.60 4.67
CA GLY A 154 9.83 -10.25 4.13
C GLY A 154 8.50 -9.77 3.55
N ALA A 155 7.80 -10.62 2.78
CA ALA A 155 6.49 -10.31 2.23
C ALA A 155 5.43 -10.11 3.34
N GLU A 156 5.36 -10.99 4.33
CA GLU A 156 4.43 -10.87 5.45
C GLU A 156 4.68 -9.60 6.28
N VAL A 157 5.94 -9.33 6.62
CA VAL A 157 6.34 -8.11 7.34
C VAL A 157 6.00 -6.87 6.51
N SER A 158 6.22 -6.90 5.19
CA SER A 158 5.87 -5.77 4.31
C SER A 158 4.38 -5.50 4.29
N MET A 159 3.53 -6.53 4.28
CA MET A 159 2.08 -6.43 4.31
C MET A 159 1.59 -5.87 5.65
N ALA A 160 2.16 -6.32 6.77
CA ALA A 160 1.86 -5.79 8.09
C ALA A 160 2.25 -4.31 8.22
N VAL A 161 3.46 -3.95 7.79
CA VAL A 161 3.98 -2.57 7.81
C VAL A 161 3.12 -1.66 6.93
N LEU A 162 2.75 -2.09 5.72
CA LEU A 162 1.85 -1.34 4.84
C LEU A 162 0.48 -1.12 5.46
N SER A 163 -0.07 -2.14 6.11
CA SER A 163 -1.37 -2.05 6.77
C SER A 163 -1.35 -1.02 7.90
N ILE A 164 -0.33 -1.08 8.77
CA ILE A 164 -0.12 -0.11 9.85
C ILE A 164 0.08 1.30 9.27
N ALA A 165 0.95 1.42 8.26
CA ALA A 165 1.21 2.70 7.62
C ALA A 165 -0.05 3.28 6.99
N MET A 166 -0.91 2.50 6.34
CA MET A 166 -2.19 2.97 5.80
C MET A 166 -3.11 3.53 6.89
N VAL A 167 -3.20 2.87 8.05
CA VAL A 167 -3.99 3.34 9.20
C VAL A 167 -3.46 4.68 9.71
N LEU A 168 -2.13 4.81 9.87
CA LEU A 168 -1.49 6.03 10.39
C LEU A 168 -1.55 7.19 9.38
N THR A 169 -1.49 6.88 8.09
CA THR A 169 -1.43 7.86 7.00
C THR A 169 -2.82 8.35 6.57
N THR A 170 -3.89 7.62 6.89
CA THR A 170 -5.26 8.02 6.55
C THR A 170 -5.86 8.84 7.69
N PRO A 171 -6.02 10.17 7.54
CA PRO A 171 -6.46 11.05 8.63
C PRO A 171 -7.87 10.73 9.14
N GLN A 172 -8.75 10.19 8.29
CA GLN A 172 -10.08 9.75 8.71
C GLN A 172 -10.01 8.54 9.64
N LEU A 173 -9.20 7.53 9.30
CA LEU A 173 -8.97 6.37 10.17
C LEU A 173 -8.27 6.79 11.46
N LYS A 174 -7.23 7.62 11.38
CA LYS A 174 -6.54 8.14 12.56
C LYS A 174 -7.50 8.85 13.52
N ASN A 175 -8.42 9.66 13.01
CA ASN A 175 -9.42 10.34 13.83
C ASN A 175 -10.42 9.36 14.46
N ILE A 176 -10.85 8.32 13.75
CA ILE A 176 -11.73 7.27 14.29
C ILE A 176 -11.01 6.49 15.41
N VAL A 177 -9.76 6.06 15.16
CA VAL A 177 -8.95 5.32 16.12
C VAL A 177 -8.64 6.17 17.35
N MET A 178 -8.20 7.42 17.18
CA MET A 178 -7.96 8.33 18.32
C MET A 178 -9.24 8.64 19.09
N LYS A 179 -10.39 8.79 18.42
CA LYS A 179 -11.67 9.01 19.09
C LYS A 179 -12.04 7.79 19.94
N ARG A 180 -11.88 6.58 19.41
CA ARG A 180 -12.14 5.32 20.14
C ARG A 180 -11.19 5.13 21.32
N GLN A 181 -9.90 5.45 21.15
CA GLN A 181 -8.92 5.42 22.25
C GLN A 181 -9.24 6.45 23.35
N ARG A 182 -9.68 7.66 22.98
CA ARG A 182 -10.13 8.66 23.97
C ARG A 182 -11.37 8.20 24.72
N GLN A 183 -12.33 7.59 24.03
CA GLN A 183 -13.57 7.09 24.63
C GLN A 183 -13.29 5.95 25.63
N ASN A 184 -12.41 5.02 25.29
CA ASN A 184 -11.98 3.95 26.19
C ASN A 184 -11.19 4.44 27.41
N ARG A 185 -10.55 5.62 27.33
CA ARG A 185 -9.81 6.21 28.46
C ARG A 185 -10.73 6.87 29.49
N VAL A 186 -11.95 7.27 29.11
CA VAL A 186 -12.92 7.94 29.99
C VAL A 186 -13.70 6.91 30.81
N THR A 187 -14.05 5.76 30.23
CA THR A 187 -14.78 4.69 30.93
C THR A 187 -13.95 3.93 31.96
N THR A 188 -12.62 4.01 31.95
CA THR A 188 -11.77 3.38 32.98
C THR A 188 -11.67 4.19 34.28
N ILE A 189 -12.14 5.46 34.32
CA ILE A 189 -12.00 6.33 35.50
C ILE A 189 -13.23 6.26 36.42
N GLU A 190 -14.39 5.82 35.92
CA GLU A 190 -15.56 5.53 36.77
C GLU A 190 -15.49 4.10 37.34
N GLY A 191 -14.45 3.84 38.12
CA GLY A 191 -14.50 2.74 39.08
C GLY A 191 -15.52 3.08 40.18
N PRO A 192 -16.39 2.13 40.59
CA PRO A 192 -17.44 2.42 41.55
C PRO A 192 -16.84 2.82 42.89
N VAL A 193 -16.95 4.10 43.25
CA VAL A 193 -16.90 4.54 44.64
C VAL A 193 -18.14 3.95 45.30
N ARG A 194 -18.02 2.71 45.80
CA ARG A 194 -18.92 2.20 46.82
C ARG A 194 -18.75 3.10 48.02
N MET A 195 -19.64 4.08 48.17
CA MET A 195 -19.91 4.71 49.44
C MET A 195 -20.33 3.61 50.41
N GLY A 196 -19.39 3.21 51.26
CA GLY A 196 -19.64 2.34 52.39
C GLY A 196 -20.60 3.04 53.35
N SER A 197 -21.83 2.53 53.35
CA SER A 197 -22.72 2.39 54.51
C SER A 197 -22.80 3.56 55.48
N MET A 198 -23.80 4.41 55.27
CA MET A 198 -24.44 5.19 56.31
C MET A 198 -25.20 4.20 57.23
N SER A 199 -24.64 3.94 58.41
CA SER A 199 -25.30 3.15 59.45
C SER A 199 -26.34 4.03 60.16
N THR A 200 -27.61 3.76 59.87
CA THR A 200 -28.76 3.85 60.78
C THR A 200 -28.42 3.35 62.19
N ALA A 201 -29.09 3.66 63.30
CA ALA A 201 -30.14 4.58 63.72
C ALA A 201 -30.28 4.38 65.25
N HIS A 202 -30.95 5.32 65.92
CA HIS A 202 -31.51 5.24 67.28
C HIS A 202 -30.56 5.29 68.48
#